data_AF-A0A1V5BV55-F1
#
_entry.id   AF-A0A1V5BV55-F1
#
_cell.length_a   1.000
_cell.length_b   1.000
_cell.length_c   1.000
_cell.angle_alpha   90.00
_cell.angle_beta   90.00
_cell.angle_gamma   90.00
#
_symmetry.space_group_name_H-M   'P 1'
#
loop_
_entity.id
_entity.type
_entity.pdbx_description
1 polymer ?
#
loop_
_entity_poly.entity_id
_entity_poly.type
_entity_poly.pdbx_seq_one_letter_code
_entity_poly.pdbx_strand_id
1 'polypeptide(L)'
;MDTENLRTHGGRKGKYFRWELSNDVLIIENEKGRRHEYHLAEVLAILLWLTNRFGNGWFPLANNVEKLWHEEEIDGLGTAILQQQPRNTLHAQGSSYLGVVLEYAGILAWNGKSRGIKWRIIHPVTTLDELRTVMSRRA
;
A
#
# COMPACT_ATOMS: atom_id res chain seq x y z
N MET A 1 21.82 -3.63 9.71
CA MET A 1 20.36 -3.51 9.75
C MET A 1 19.85 -4.48 8.70
N ASP A 2 19.26 -5.58 9.15
CA ASP A 2 18.67 -6.59 8.26
C ASP A 2 17.36 -6.02 7.72
N THR A 3 17.40 -5.36 6.56
CA THR A 3 16.16 -5.02 5.85
C THR A 3 15.51 -6.33 5.43
N GLU A 4 14.41 -6.71 6.08
CA GLU A 4 13.64 -7.89 5.67
C GLU A 4 13.19 -7.74 4.22
N ASN A 5 13.58 -8.71 3.38
CA ASN A 5 13.10 -8.79 2.01
C ASN A 5 11.64 -9.26 2.02
N LEU A 6 10.72 -8.31 1.84
CA LEU A 6 9.30 -8.59 1.69
C LEU A 6 8.99 -9.04 0.27
N ARG A 7 7.81 -9.64 0.10
CA ARG A 7 7.36 -10.18 -1.19
C ARG A 7 5.90 -9.83 -1.46
N THR A 8 5.58 -9.36 -2.66
CA THR A 8 4.19 -9.09 -3.03
C THR A 8 3.35 -10.36 -3.19
N HIS A 9 2.05 -10.25 -2.88
CA HIS A 9 1.11 -11.38 -2.85
C HIS A 9 0.71 -11.96 -4.21
N GLY A 10 1.38 -11.59 -5.31
CA GLY A 10 1.07 -12.02 -6.68
C GLY A 10 1.34 -13.49 -7.02
N GLY A 11 1.44 -14.38 -6.03
CA GLY A 11 1.75 -15.80 -6.23
C GLY A 11 3.09 -15.97 -6.95
N ARG A 12 3.13 -16.74 -8.05
CA ARG A 12 4.37 -16.90 -8.87
C ARG A 12 4.88 -15.60 -9.48
N LYS A 13 4.03 -14.58 -9.65
CA LYS A 13 4.41 -13.25 -10.17
C LYS A 13 4.82 -12.26 -9.07
N GLY A 14 4.77 -12.68 -7.80
CA GLY A 14 5.19 -11.87 -6.67
C GLY A 14 6.62 -11.37 -6.83
N LYS A 15 6.86 -10.15 -6.36
CA LYS A 15 8.13 -9.43 -6.47
C LYS A 15 8.73 -9.26 -5.10
N TYR A 16 10.02 -9.55 -4.98
CA TYR A 16 10.77 -9.18 -3.78
C TYR A 16 11.08 -7.70 -3.80
N PHE A 17 11.05 -7.11 -2.61
CA PHE A 17 11.33 -5.71 -2.40
C PHE A 17 11.82 -5.47 -0.97
N ARG A 18 12.49 -4.35 -0.81
CA ARG A 18 12.86 -3.78 0.48
C ARG A 18 12.10 -2.48 0.68
N TRP A 19 11.99 -2.07 1.93
CA TRP A 19 11.44 -0.77 2.27
C TRP A 19 12.23 -0.15 3.42
N GLU A 20 12.18 1.16 3.49
CA GLU A 20 12.74 1.95 4.60
C GLU A 20 11.84 3.16 4.86
N LEU A 21 11.88 3.67 6.09
CA LEU A 21 11.22 4.92 6.47
C LEU A 21 12.30 5.95 6.83
N SER A 22 12.37 7.03 6.05
CA SER A 22 13.34 8.11 6.26
C SER A 22 12.66 9.46 6.12
N ASN A 23 12.80 10.32 7.13
CA ASN A 23 12.22 11.68 7.14
C ASN A 23 10.73 11.73 6.73
N ASP A 24 9.91 10.87 7.31
CA ASP A 24 8.47 10.70 6.97
C ASP A 24 8.18 10.30 5.51
N VAL A 25 9.17 9.75 4.81
CA VAL A 25 9.01 9.16 3.48
C VAL A 25 9.22 7.66 3.58
N LEU A 26 8.18 6.91 3.26
CA LEU A 26 8.24 5.47 3.02
C LEU A 26 8.81 5.25 1.63
N ILE A 27 10.00 4.67 1.56
CA ILE A 27 10.67 4.31 0.31
C ILE A 27 10.53 2.79 0.14
N ILE A 28 10.08 2.37 -1.03
CA ILE A 28 9.94 0.97 -1.41
C ILE A 28 10.72 0.75 -2.70
N GLU A 29 11.64 -0.21 -2.70
CA GLU A 29 12.44 -0.55 -3.87
C GLU A 29 12.39 -2.05 -4.15
N ASN A 30 12.05 -2.42 -5.39
CA ASN A 30 11.99 -3.82 -5.79
C ASN A 30 13.33 -4.35 -6.33
N GLU A 31 13.41 -5.67 -6.51
CA GLU A 31 14.57 -6.39 -7.07
C GLU A 31 15.04 -5.90 -8.46
N LYS A 32 14.25 -5.09 -9.17
CA LYS A 32 14.57 -4.53 -10.49
C LYS A 32 14.95 -3.04 -10.45
N GLY A 33 15.15 -2.47 -9.25
CA GLY A 33 15.48 -1.05 -9.07
C GLY A 33 14.31 -0.10 -9.27
N ARG A 34 13.06 -0.61 -9.36
CA ARG A 34 11.89 0.27 -9.40
C ARG A 34 11.59 0.77 -7.99
N ARG A 35 11.56 2.09 -7.86
CA ARG A 35 11.38 2.81 -6.59
C ARG A 35 10.00 3.47 -6.54
N HIS A 36 9.37 3.40 -5.37
CA HIS A 36 8.13 4.09 -5.02
C HIS A 36 8.36 4.85 -3.71
N GLU A 37 7.81 6.06 -3.61
CA GLU A 37 7.97 6.92 -2.44
C GLU A 37 6.62 7.45 -2.00
N TYR A 38 6.28 7.25 -0.74
CA TYR A 38 5.04 7.74 -0.15
C TYR A 38 5.36 8.60 1.07
N HIS A 39 4.93 9.85 1.06
CA HIS A 39 4.94 10.63 2.29
C HIS A 39 3.97 10.03 3.30
N LEU A 40 4.30 10.00 4.60
CA LEU A 40 3.39 9.45 5.62
C LEU A 40 2.04 10.19 5.65
N ALA A 41 2.01 11.48 5.32
CA ALA A 41 0.76 12.23 5.17
C ALA A 41 -0.11 11.67 4.03
N GLU A 42 0.51 11.26 2.93
CA GLU A 42 -0.17 10.61 1.82
C GLU A 42 -0.69 9.22 2.24
N VAL A 43 0.15 8.43 2.91
CA VAL A 43 -0.23 7.10 3.42
C VAL A 43 -1.41 7.21 4.39
N LEU A 44 -1.40 8.20 5.28
CA LEU A 44 -2.52 8.48 6.18
C LEU A 44 -3.79 8.83 5.40
N ALA A 45 -3.71 9.70 4.39
CA ALA A 45 -4.85 10.05 3.56
C ALA A 45 -5.42 8.84 2.81
N ILE A 46 -4.56 7.95 2.30
CA ILE A 46 -4.95 6.66 1.69
C ILE A 46 -5.72 5.79 2.70
N LEU A 47 -5.19 5.65 3.93
CA LEU A 47 -5.82 4.85 4.98
C LEU A 47 -7.17 5.42 5.41
N LEU A 48 -7.28 6.74 5.56
CA LEU A 48 -8.52 7.43 5.90
C LEU A 48 -9.56 7.26 4.79
N TRP A 49 -9.16 7.38 3.52
CA TRP A 49 -10.04 7.15 2.38
C TRP A 49 -10.58 5.71 2.36
N LEU A 50 -9.70 4.71 2.54
CA LEU A 50 -10.09 3.30 2.59
C LEU A 50 -11.02 3.01 3.77
N THR A 51 -10.73 3.60 4.93
CA THR A 51 -11.59 3.48 6.13
C THR A 51 -12.97 4.07 5.87
N ASN A 52 -13.05 5.25 5.26
CA ASN A 52 -14.32 5.90 4.94
C ASN A 52 -15.12 5.07 3.92
N ARG A 53 -14.45 4.52 2.91
CA ARG A 53 -15.10 3.79 1.81
C ARG A 53 -15.53 2.37 2.18
N PHE A 54 -14.72 1.66 2.95
CA PHE A 54 -14.90 0.22 3.21
C PHE A 54 -15.12 -0.13 4.69
N GLY A 55 -14.90 0.81 5.61
CA GLY A 55 -14.91 0.54 7.05
C GLY A 55 -13.94 -0.59 7.42
N ASN A 56 -14.44 -1.59 8.14
CA ASN A 56 -13.69 -2.80 8.51
C ASN A 56 -13.81 -3.93 7.45
N GLY A 57 -14.38 -3.63 6.29
CA GLY A 57 -14.58 -4.56 5.19
C GLY A 57 -13.31 -4.86 4.39
N TRP A 58 -13.42 -5.84 3.50
CA TRP A 58 -12.36 -6.18 2.55
C TRP A 58 -12.38 -5.22 1.36
N PHE A 59 -11.25 -4.58 1.07
CA PHE A 59 -11.04 -3.77 -0.13
C PHE A 59 -10.05 -4.45 -1.10
N PRO A 60 -10.27 -4.33 -2.42
CA PRO A 60 -9.41 -4.96 -3.41
C PRO A 60 -8.11 -4.17 -3.65
N LEU A 61 -7.12 -4.83 -4.26
CA LEU A 61 -5.90 -4.19 -4.74
C LEU A 61 -6.18 -3.07 -5.77
N ALA A 62 -7.07 -3.32 -6.73
CA ALA A 62 -7.55 -2.32 -7.72
C ALA A 62 -6.43 -1.52 -8.40
N ASN A 63 -5.47 -2.21 -9.04
CA ASN A 63 -4.28 -1.60 -9.61
C ASN A 63 -4.07 -1.88 -11.12
N ASN A 64 -5.14 -2.20 -11.85
CA ASN A 64 -5.07 -2.32 -13.30
C ASN A 64 -4.81 -0.94 -13.91
N VAL A 65 -3.64 -0.80 -14.53
CA VAL A 65 -3.12 0.47 -15.06
C VAL A 65 -4.01 1.09 -16.12
N GLU A 66 -4.51 0.25 -17.04
CA GLU A 66 -5.37 0.68 -18.15
C GLU A 66 -6.69 1.21 -17.60
N LYS A 67 -7.29 0.49 -16.66
CA LYS A 67 -8.53 0.92 -16.01
C LYS A 67 -8.34 2.17 -15.14
N LEU A 68 -7.21 2.28 -14.44
CA LEU A 68 -6.88 3.48 -13.67
C LEU A 68 -6.72 4.70 -14.58
N TRP A 69 -6.09 4.53 -15.75
CA TRP A 69 -5.94 5.58 -16.74
C TRP A 69 -7.28 6.05 -17.32
N HIS A 70 -8.21 5.12 -17.54
CA HIS A 70 -9.56 5.40 -18.04
C HIS A 70 -10.59 5.74 -16.95
N GLU A 71 -10.19 5.80 -15.68
CA GLU A 71 -11.09 6.04 -14.54
C GLU A 71 -12.21 4.96 -14.40
N GLU A 72 -11.95 3.75 -14.89
CA GLU A 72 -12.88 2.60 -14.89
C GLU A 72 -12.50 1.54 -13.85
N GLU A 73 -11.44 1.77 -13.07
CA GLU A 73 -11.01 0.86 -12.03
C GLU A 73 -11.95 0.93 -10.83
N ILE A 74 -12.19 -0.22 -10.21
CA ILE A 74 -13.04 -0.29 -9.02
C ILE A 74 -12.34 0.38 -7.81
N ASP A 75 -13.13 0.78 -6.82
CA ASP A 75 -12.57 1.29 -5.57
C ASP A 75 -11.70 0.23 -4.87
N GLY A 76 -10.56 0.66 -4.36
CA GLY A 76 -9.58 -0.18 -3.68
C GLY A 76 -8.28 0.56 -3.44
N LEU A 77 -7.21 -0.18 -3.19
CA LEU A 77 -5.94 0.43 -2.78
C LEU A 77 -5.29 1.27 -3.89
N GLY A 78 -5.28 0.79 -5.14
CA GLY A 78 -4.70 1.54 -6.26
C GLY A 78 -5.47 2.82 -6.59
N THR A 79 -6.80 2.81 -6.53
CA THR A 79 -7.63 4.02 -6.71
C THR A 79 -7.49 4.99 -5.54
N ALA A 80 -7.36 4.50 -4.29
CA ALA A 80 -7.07 5.34 -3.13
C ALA A 80 -5.74 6.11 -3.28
N ILE A 81 -4.70 5.47 -3.80
CA ILE A 81 -3.41 6.13 -4.10
C ILE A 81 -3.58 7.16 -5.23
N LEU A 82 -4.28 6.79 -6.31
CA LEU A 82 -4.49 7.69 -7.45
C LEU A 82 -5.26 8.95 -7.04
N GLN A 83 -6.15 8.89 -6.05
CA GLN A 83 -6.85 10.07 -5.53
C GLN A 83 -5.90 11.08 -4.87
N GLN A 84 -4.79 10.62 -4.27
CA GLN A 84 -3.80 11.53 -3.65
C GLN A 84 -2.86 12.14 -4.67
N GLN A 85 -2.58 11.43 -5.77
CA GLN A 85 -1.77 11.91 -6.88
C GLN A 85 -2.48 11.64 -8.22
N PRO A 86 -3.48 12.47 -8.58
CA PRO A 86 -4.24 12.27 -9.81
C PRO A 86 -3.33 12.17 -11.04
N ARG A 87 -3.69 11.28 -11.98
CA ARG A 87 -2.95 10.99 -13.22
C ARG A 87 -1.59 10.31 -13.04
N ASN A 88 -1.14 10.02 -11.82
CA ASN A 88 0.08 9.27 -11.57
C ASN A 88 -0.22 7.76 -11.44
N THR A 89 -0.58 7.12 -12.56
CA THR A 89 -0.90 5.67 -12.58
C THR A 89 0.31 4.81 -12.22
N LEU A 90 1.54 5.29 -12.46
CA LEU A 90 2.77 4.62 -12.05
C LEU A 90 2.90 4.54 -10.53
N HIS A 91 2.47 5.58 -9.83
CA HIS A 91 2.43 5.62 -8.37
C HIS A 91 1.37 4.68 -7.80
N ALA A 92 0.18 4.65 -8.41
CA ALA A 92 -0.91 3.74 -8.05
C ALA A 92 -0.56 2.25 -8.25
N GLN A 93 0.31 1.91 -9.21
CA GLN A 93 0.84 0.55 -9.37
C GLN A 93 1.63 0.08 -8.14
N GLY A 94 2.19 1.01 -7.36
CA GLY A 94 2.91 0.72 -6.12
C GLY A 94 2.03 0.14 -5.01
N SER A 95 0.70 0.20 -5.15
CA SER A 95 -0.29 -0.41 -4.23
C SER A 95 0.02 -1.85 -3.84
N SER A 96 0.51 -2.67 -4.77
CA SER A 96 0.84 -4.07 -4.48
C SER A 96 2.01 -4.26 -3.50
N TYR A 97 2.87 -3.25 -3.38
CA TYR A 97 3.95 -3.19 -2.40
C TYR A 97 3.49 -2.48 -1.13
N LEU A 98 2.84 -1.32 -1.27
CA LEU A 98 2.34 -0.54 -0.13
C LEU A 98 1.41 -1.39 0.76
N GLY A 99 0.49 -2.16 0.17
CA GLY A 99 -0.41 -3.03 0.92
C GLY A 99 0.33 -4.06 1.79
N VAL A 100 1.46 -4.58 1.30
CA VAL A 100 2.30 -5.55 2.04
C VAL A 100 3.10 -4.87 3.14
N VAL A 101 3.61 -3.66 2.91
CA VAL A 101 4.29 -2.88 3.96
C VAL A 101 3.32 -2.57 5.10
N LEU A 102 2.10 -2.12 4.79
CA LEU A 102 1.08 -1.81 5.78
C LEU A 102 0.57 -3.07 6.51
N GLU A 103 0.55 -4.21 5.83
CA GLU A 103 0.29 -5.51 6.45
C GLU A 103 1.41 -5.91 7.41
N TYR A 104 2.66 -5.79 6.98
CA TYR A 104 3.83 -6.09 7.79
C TYR A 104 3.92 -5.19 9.05
N ALA A 105 3.53 -3.91 8.91
CA ALA A 105 3.39 -2.98 10.02
C ALA A 105 2.21 -3.30 10.97
N GLY A 106 1.34 -4.24 10.61
CA GLY A 106 0.18 -4.66 11.42
C GLY A 106 -1.06 -3.77 11.26
N ILE A 107 -1.09 -2.90 10.25
CA ILE A 107 -2.23 -2.03 9.94
C ILE A 107 -3.29 -2.80 9.15
N LEU A 108 -2.85 -3.61 8.19
CA LEU A 108 -3.70 -4.40 7.30
C LEU A 108 -3.59 -5.90 7.56
N ALA A 109 -4.65 -6.63 7.23
CA ALA A 109 -4.60 -8.08 7.08
C ALA A 109 -4.91 -8.47 5.65
N TRP A 110 -4.14 -9.39 5.08
CA TRP A 110 -4.37 -9.97 3.76
C TRP A 110 -5.36 -11.13 3.80
N ASN A 111 -6.12 -11.32 2.72
CA ASN A 111 -7.12 -12.38 2.58
C ASN A 111 -6.55 -13.78 2.29
N GLY A 112 -5.22 -13.93 2.24
CA GLY A 112 -4.56 -15.21 1.95
C GLY A 112 -4.63 -15.66 0.49
N LYS A 113 -5.12 -14.83 -0.43
CA LYS A 113 -5.32 -15.20 -1.85
C LYS A 113 -4.39 -14.43 -2.78
N SER A 114 -3.70 -15.17 -3.65
CA SER A 114 -2.82 -14.59 -4.68
C SER A 114 -3.54 -14.12 -5.94
N ARG A 115 -4.83 -14.48 -6.08
CA ARG A 115 -5.76 -13.93 -7.09
C ARG A 115 -6.95 -13.32 -6.37
N GLY A 116 -7.38 -12.14 -6.81
CA GLY A 116 -8.36 -11.35 -6.06
C GLY A 116 -7.80 -10.92 -4.70
N ILE A 117 -6.58 -10.36 -4.72
CA ILE A 117 -5.90 -9.86 -3.52
C ILE A 117 -6.78 -8.78 -2.90
N LYS A 118 -7.02 -8.92 -1.60
CA LYS A 118 -7.74 -7.96 -0.78
C LYS A 118 -7.04 -7.78 0.55
N TRP A 119 -7.23 -6.59 1.12
CA TRP A 119 -6.87 -6.30 2.50
C TRP A 119 -8.08 -5.81 3.27
N ARG A 120 -7.97 -5.84 4.59
CA ARG A 120 -8.88 -5.14 5.51
C ARG A 120 -8.05 -4.44 6.57
N ILE A 121 -8.56 -3.35 7.11
CA ILE A 121 -7.92 -2.64 8.22
C ILE A 121 -8.15 -3.46 9.50
N ILE A 122 -7.07 -3.77 10.22
CA ILE A 122 -7.12 -4.46 11.51
C ILE A 122 -6.63 -3.59 12.67
N HIS A 123 -5.82 -2.58 12.37
CA HIS A 123 -5.41 -1.56 13.32
C HIS A 123 -5.62 -0.19 12.67
N PRO A 124 -6.74 0.50 12.97
CA PRO A 124 -7.03 1.80 12.40
C PRO A 124 -5.99 2.81 12.88
N VAL A 125 -5.49 3.61 11.95
CA VAL A 125 -4.56 4.70 12.23
C VAL A 125 -5.21 5.99 11.75
N THR A 126 -5.31 6.98 12.64
CA THR A 126 -6.07 8.22 12.37
C THR A 126 -5.21 9.48 12.42
N THR A 127 -3.99 9.36 12.96
CA THR A 127 -3.04 10.48 13.05
C THR A 127 -1.69 10.12 12.45
N LEU A 128 -0.92 11.17 12.08
CA LEU A 128 0.45 11.00 11.59
C LEU A 128 1.38 10.39 12.64
N ASP A 129 1.22 10.76 13.90
CA ASP A 129 2.08 10.27 14.98
C ASP A 129 1.84 8.80 15.29
N GLU A 130 0.58 8.35 15.25
CA GLU A 130 0.24 6.93 15.31
C GLU A 130 0.87 6.17 14.14
N LEU A 131 0.72 6.69 12.91
CA LEU A 131 1.28 6.05 11.72
C LEU A 131 2.79 5.90 11.82
N ARG A 132 3.48 6.99 12.20
CA ARG A 132 4.93 7.00 12.41
C ARG A 132 5.33 5.98 13.45
N THR A 133 4.63 5.95 14.59
CA THR A 133 4.91 5.00 15.68
C THR A 133 4.78 3.54 15.24
N VAL A 134 3.72 3.22 14.50
CA VAL A 134 3.48 1.85 14.03
C VAL A 134 4.51 1.44 12.99
N MET A 135 4.82 2.31 12.04
CA MET A 135 5.78 2.05 10.97
C MET A 135 7.22 1.92 11.51
N SER A 136 7.62 2.77 12.47
CA SER A 136 8.98 2.75 13.05
C SER A 136 9.26 1.56 13.96
N ARG A 137 8.25 0.88 14.50
CA ARG A 137 8.45 -0.34 15.34
C ARG A 137 8.94 -1.55 14.55
N ARG A 138 8.81 -1.50 13.23
CA ARG A 138 9.03 -2.62 12.30
C ARG A 138 10.01 -2.26 11.17
N ALA A 139 10.49 -1.01 11.13
CA ALA A 139 11.44 -0.49 10.16
C ALA A 139 12.89 -0.82 10.54
#